data_AF-A0A3D5UVX4-F1
#
_entry.id   AF-A0A3D5UVX4-F1
#
_cell.length_a   1.000
_cell.length_b   1.000
_cell.length_c   1.000
_cell.angle_alpha   90.00
_cell.angle_beta   90.00
_cell.angle_gamma   90.00
#
_symmetry.space_group_name_H-M   'P 1'
#
loop_
_entity.id
_entity.type
_entity.pdbx_description
1 polymer ?
#
loop_
_entity_poly.entity_id
_entity_poly.type
_entity_poly.pdbx_seq_one_letter_code
_entity_poly.pdbx_strand_id
1 'polypeptide(L)' 'MTKTQKKEREERTRVSFEFFPPKTPEMEETLWKSIRRLEPLQPEFVSVTYGAGGSTRERTHQTVKRIHDETSLEPV' A
#
# COMPACT_ATOMS: atom_id res chain seq x y z
N MET A 1 19.65 -9.05 9.43
CA MET A 1 20.00 -8.10 8.35
C MET A 1 21.48 -7.73 8.48
N THR A 2 22.27 -7.84 7.41
CA THR A 2 23.71 -7.54 7.42
C THR A 2 23.96 -6.02 7.33
N LYS A 3 25.07 -5.53 7.89
CA LYS A 3 25.43 -4.10 7.91
C LYS A 3 25.41 -3.45 6.52
N THR A 4 25.69 -4.22 5.46
CA THR A 4 25.73 -3.76 4.06
C THR A 4 24.34 -3.41 3.53
N GLN A 5 23.32 -4.25 3.74
CA GLN A 5 21.95 -3.99 3.26
C GLN A 5 21.30 -2.78 3.95
N LYS A 6 21.71 -2.48 5.18
CA LYS A 6 21.21 -1.32 5.92
C LYS A 6 21.72 0.00 5.32
N LYS A 7 22.99 0.05 4.92
CA LYS A 7 23.62 1.26 4.33
C LYS A 7 23.04 1.60 2.95
N GLU A 8 22.78 0.59 2.12
CA GLU A 8 22.13 0.78 0.81
C GLU A 8 20.69 1.31 0.91
N ARG A 9 19.99 1.03 2.03
CA ARG A 9 18.63 1.53 2.25
C ARG A 9 18.62 2.98 2.77
N GLU A 10 19.69 3.42 3.45
CA GLU A 10 19.84 4.80 3.92
C GLU A 10 20.22 5.78 2.79
N GLU A 11 20.89 5.32 1.73
CA GLU A 11 21.23 6.13 0.55
C GLU A 11 20.12 6.16 -0.52
N ARG A 12 19.10 5.28 -0.39
CA ARG A 12 17.96 5.25 -1.32
C ARG A 12 16.86 6.22 -0.89
N THR A 13 16.32 6.96 -1.85
CA THR A 13 15.15 7.83 -1.61
C THR A 13 14.01 7.01 -1.04
N ARG A 14 13.55 7.39 0.16
CA ARG A 14 12.40 6.78 0.81
C ARG A 14 11.13 7.24 0.11
N VAL A 15 10.27 6.30 -0.25
CA VAL A 15 8.99 6.56 -0.93
C VAL A 15 7.85 5.89 -0.19
N SER A 16 6.66 6.46 -0.35
CA SER A 16 5.38 5.89 0.07
C SER A 16 4.37 6.08 -1.04
N PHE A 17 3.33 5.24 -1.07
CA PHE A 17 2.24 5.34 -2.04
C PHE A 17 0.90 5.46 -1.32
N GLU A 18 0.02 6.30 -1.86
CA GLU A 18 -1.34 6.47 -1.37
C GLU A 18 -2.33 5.92 -2.38
N PHE A 19 -3.28 5.12 -1.90
CA PHE A 19 -4.35 4.53 -2.70
C PHE A 19 -5.72 5.03 -2.27
N PHE A 20 -6.68 4.90 -3.17
CA PHE A 20 -8.10 5.12 -2.89
C PHE A 20 -8.82 3.78 -2.82
N PRO A 21 -9.75 3.59 -1.87
CA PRO A 21 -10.53 2.36 -1.80
C PRO A 21 -11.38 2.23 -3.08
N PRO A 22 -11.35 1.06 -3.75
CA PRO A 22 -12.01 0.89 -5.04
C PRO A 22 -13.52 0.99 -4.86
N LYS A 23 -14.23 1.49 -5.88
CA LYS A 23 -15.69 1.61 -5.86
C LYS A 23 -16.39 0.54 -6.68
N THR A 24 -15.67 -0.12 -7.58
CA THR A 24 -16.17 -1.14 -8.49
C THR A 24 -15.18 -2.30 -8.60
N PRO A 25 -15.61 -3.49 -9.08
CA PRO A 25 -14.72 -4.63 -9.28
C PRO A 25 -13.56 -4.35 -10.24
N GLU A 26 -13.78 -3.56 -11.30
CA GLU A 26 -12.74 -3.22 -12.27
C GLU A 26 -11.67 -2.31 -11.66
N MET A 27 -12.07 -1.39 -10.76
CA MET A 27 -11.14 -0.58 -9.98
C MET A 27 -10.35 -1.43 -8.99
N GLU A 28 -10.97 -2.47 -8.42
CA GLU A 28 -10.30 -3.40 -7.52
C GLU A 28 -9.21 -4.20 -8.23
N GLU A 29 -9.48 -4.73 -9.43
CA GLU A 29 -8.45 -5.37 -10.24
C GLU A 29 -7.29 -4.42 -10.57
N THR A 30 -7.61 -3.17 -10.92
CA THR A 30 -6.62 -2.15 -11.25
C THR A 30 -5.76 -1.79 -10.04
N LEU A 31 -6.39 -1.66 -8.87
CA LEU A 31 -5.71 -1.43 -7.62
C LEU A 31 -4.73 -2.57 -7.32
N TRP A 32 -5.15 -3.82 -7.45
CA TRP A 32 -4.28 -4.96 -7.16
C TRP A 32 -3.12 -5.10 -8.13
N LYS A 33 -3.36 -4.85 -9.43
CA LYS A 33 -2.28 -4.77 -10.43
C LYS A 33 -1.25 -3.70 -10.04
N SER A 34 -1.72 -2.53 -9.60
CA SER A 34 -0.85 -1.44 -9.15
C SER A 34 -0.05 -1.83 -7.91
N ILE A 35 -0.70 -2.38 -6.89
CA ILE A 35 -0.05 -2.79 -5.64
C ILE A 35 1.05 -3.82 -5.92
N ARG A 36 0.76 -4.88 -6.67
CA ARG A 36 1.76 -5.91 -7.03
C ARG A 36 2.90 -5.35 -7.86
N ARG A 37 2.62 -4.36 -8.71
CA ARG A 37 3.66 -3.71 -9.52
C ARG A 37 4.60 -2.86 -8.67
N LEU A 38 4.09 -2.22 -7.62
CA LEU A 38 4.83 -1.30 -6.75
C LEU A 38 5.49 -2.00 -5.56
N GLU A 39 4.98 -3.15 -5.12
CA GLU A 39 5.48 -3.94 -4.00
C GLU A 39 7.02 -4.18 -4.04
N PRO A 40 7.64 -4.54 -5.19
CA PRO A 40 9.09 -4.72 -5.27
C PRO A 40 9.93 -3.47 -5.02
N LEU A 41 9.34 -2.28 -5.07
CA LEU A 41 10.03 -1.02 -4.79
C LEU A 41 10.30 -0.83 -3.29
N GLN A 42 9.74 -1.69 -2.43
CA GLN A 42 9.91 -1.67 -0.98
C GLN A 42 9.66 -0.26 -0.39
N PRO A 43 8.46 0.32 -0.61
CA PRO A 43 8.11 1.59 0.00
C PRO A 43 8.14 1.46 1.53
N GLU A 44 8.37 2.58 2.22
CA GLU A 44 8.42 2.57 3.68
C GLU A 44 7.06 2.24 4.30
N PHE A 45 5.98 2.67 3.64
CA PHE A 45 4.60 2.31 3.95
C PHE A 45 3.70 2.61 2.74
N VAL A 46 2.46 2.15 2.80
CA VAL A 46 1.39 2.58 1.90
C VAL A 46 0.19 3.06 2.71
N SER A 47 -0.55 4.04 2.21
CA SER A 47 -1.78 4.53 2.85
C SER A 47 -3.00 4.23 2.00
N VAL A 48 -4.16 4.08 2.65
CA VAL A 48 -5.46 4.03 1.99
C VAL A 48 -6.31 5.17 2.52
N THR A 49 -6.79 6.03 1.63
CA THR A 49 -7.61 7.18 2.03
C THR A 49 -8.90 6.75 2.74
N TYR A 50 -9.38 7.63 3.62
CA TYR A 50 -10.65 7.50 4.32
C TYR A 50 -11.57 8.66 3.95
N GLY A 51 -12.70 8.36 3.33
CA GLY A 51 -13.67 9.35 2.88
C GLY A 51 -14.27 10.13 4.04
N ALA A 52 -14.48 11.43 3.84
CA ALA A 52 -15.10 12.31 4.82
C ALA A 52 -16.43 11.72 5.33
N GLY A 53 -16.68 11.90 6.64
CA GLY A 53 -17.87 11.36 7.30
C GLY A 53 -17.96 9.83 7.33
N GLY A 54 -16.89 9.10 6.95
CA GLY A 54 -16.91 7.63 6.89
C GLY A 54 -17.55 7.04 5.65
N SER A 55 -17.74 7.83 4.59
CA SER A 55 -18.35 7.41 3.32
C SER A 55 -17.64 6.23 2.62
N THR A 56 -16.39 5.93 3.00
CA THR A 56 -15.65 4.78 2.49
C THR A 56 -15.22 3.79 3.56
N ARG A 57 -15.68 3.91 4.81
CA ARG A 57 -15.19 3.15 5.97
C ARG A 57 -14.98 1.67 5.67
N GLU A 58 -16.02 1.01 5.14
CA GLU A 58 -15.99 -0.42 4.85
C GLU A 58 -14.96 -0.77 3.77
N ARG A 59 -14.95 -0.04 2.65
CA ARG A 59 -14.03 -0.31 1.55
C ARG A 59 -12.58 0.05 1.90
N THR A 60 -12.35 1.09 2.70
CA THR A 60 -11.04 1.41 3.26
C THR A 60 -10.55 0.27 4.15
N HIS A 61 -11.38 -0.20 5.09
CA HIS A 61 -11.01 -1.31 5.99
C HIS A 61 -10.69 -2.59 5.23
N GLN A 62 -11.54 -2.99 4.27
CA GLN A 62 -11.30 -4.16 3.44
C GLN A 62 -10.01 -4.06 2.63
N THR A 63 -9.72 -2.88 2.06
CA THR A 63 -8.49 -2.65 1.29
C THR A 63 -7.26 -2.76 2.19
N VAL A 64 -7.25 -2.09 3.33
CA VAL A 64 -6.15 -2.14 4.32
C VAL A 64 -5.91 -3.58 4.78
N LYS A 65 -6.98 -4.29 5.16
CA LYS A 65 -6.89 -5.69 5.61
C LYS A 65 -6.26 -6.58 4.55
N ARG A 66 -6.68 -6.46 3.30
CA ARG A 66 -6.11 -7.27 2.22
C ARG A 66 -4.66 -6.91 1.91
N ILE A 67 -4.28 -5.64 1.98
CA ILE A 67 -2.87 -5.24 1.80
C ILE A 67 -2.01 -5.93 2.87
N HIS A 68 -2.44 -5.85 4.13
CA HIS A 68 -1.75 -6.49 5.26
C HIS A 68 -1.67 -8.02 5.12
N ASP A 69 -2.75 -8.67 4.67
CA ASP A 69 -2.81 -10.13 4.63
C ASP A 69 -2.16 -10.74 3.38
N GLU A 70 -2.18 -10.04 2.24
CA GLU A 70 -1.80 -10.61 0.93
C GLU A 70 -0.45 -10.11 0.40
N THR A 71 0.16 -9.09 1.02
CA THR A 71 1.39 -8.45 0.52
C THR A 71 2.44 -8.32 1.62
N SER A 72 3.67 -7.97 1.25
CA SER A 72 4.73 -7.60 2.21
C SER A 72 4.72 -6.12 2.58
N LEU A 73 3.71 -5.35 2.17
CA LEU A 73 3.61 -3.91 2.42
C LEU A 73 3.04 -3.64 3.80
N GLU A 74 3.47 -2.54 4.41
CA GLU A 74 2.93 -2.04 5.66
C GLU A 74 1.86 -0.96 5.38
N PRO A 75 0.56 -1.28 5.54
CA PRO A 75 -0.49 -0.28 5.39
C PRO A 75 -0.66 0.58 6.64
N VAL A 76 -0.89 1.88 6.46
CA VAL A 76 -1.23 2.85 7.52
C VAL A 76 -2.61 3.47 7.34
#